data_AF-A0A6G1JAM5-F1
#
_entry.id   AF-A0A6G1JAM5-F1
#
_cell.length_a   1.000
_cell.length_b   1.000
_cell.length_c   1.000
_cell.angle_alpha   90.00
_cell.angle_beta   90.00
_cell.angle_gamma   90.00
#
_symmetry.space_group_name_H-M   'P 1'
#
loop_
_entity.id
_entity.type
_entity.pdbx_description
1 polymer ?
#
loop_
_entity_poly.entity_id
_entity_poly.type
_entity_poly.pdbx_seq_one_letter_code
_entity_poly.pdbx_strand_id
1 'polypeptide(L)'
;MAAANDITMADVAPNSHGADGPSDLLETPHSDALAFSETEALALELYDQLRELELQKSLAEAQNGRHAPDASALSDDAVQEHLVTAQRELMEAKAKFEIRNRISHNVLMMDPVLKAVHGGEDTDFAEKHILPLMTEKDTLSMVHSSLTTKLASITHTLSVTEQGNIDANRANRELSRTLLELAEEMKAQSTEHIQDARLRDQVESVEKDLRQSRRRMRTLKGILSAMIVGSGLNWAADEVLRELVMDDGEDG
;
A
#
# COMPACT_ATOMS: atom_id res chain seq x y z
N MET A 1 -53.41 13.81 -19.17
CA MET A 1 -53.06 14.58 -17.96
C MET A 1 -51.55 14.65 -17.91
N ALA A 2 -51.01 15.85 -18.09
CA ALA A 2 -49.57 16.10 -18.19
C ALA A 2 -48.96 16.07 -16.78
N ALA A 3 -47.98 15.19 -16.56
CA ALA A 3 -47.18 15.21 -15.35
C ALA A 3 -46.10 16.28 -15.54
N ALA A 4 -46.37 17.44 -14.96
CA ALA A 4 -45.40 18.51 -14.78
C ALA A 4 -44.48 18.13 -13.62
N ASN A 5 -43.31 17.60 -13.94
CA ASN A 5 -42.12 17.61 -13.08
C ASN A 5 -40.91 17.68 -14.02
N ASP A 6 -40.86 18.75 -14.80
CA ASP A 6 -39.72 19.11 -15.61
C ASP A 6 -38.71 19.74 -14.64
N ILE A 7 -37.71 18.97 -14.24
CA ILE A 7 -36.61 19.47 -13.40
C ILE A 7 -35.81 20.40 -14.30
N THR A 8 -36.00 21.71 -14.13
CA THR A 8 -35.25 22.73 -14.85
C THR A 8 -33.77 22.61 -14.49
N MET A 9 -32.99 22.11 -15.45
CA MET A 9 -31.54 22.02 -15.41
C MET A 9 -30.94 23.42 -15.21
N ALA A 10 -30.43 23.69 -14.02
CA ALA A 10 -29.52 24.81 -13.83
C ALA A 10 -28.15 24.36 -14.34
N ASP A 11 -27.84 24.71 -15.58
CA ASP A 11 -26.48 24.64 -16.12
C ASP A 11 -25.61 25.59 -15.27
N VAL A 12 -25.00 25.06 -14.21
CA VAL A 12 -24.04 25.81 -13.39
C VAL A 12 -22.85 26.09 -14.29
N ALA A 13 -22.76 27.34 -14.73
CA ALA A 13 -21.71 27.82 -15.61
C ALA A 13 -20.33 27.33 -15.11
N PRO A 14 -19.43 26.88 -16.01
CA PRO A 14 -18.11 26.41 -15.60
C PRO A 14 -17.39 27.57 -14.92
N ASN A 15 -17.18 27.46 -13.61
CA ASN A 15 -16.38 28.43 -12.87
C ASN A 15 -14.98 28.42 -13.48
N SER A 16 -14.62 29.52 -14.12
CA SER A 16 -13.30 29.78 -14.67
C SER A 16 -12.30 30.05 -13.54
N HIS A 17 -12.01 29.05 -12.73
CA HIS A 17 -10.91 29.06 -11.77
C HIS A 17 -9.81 28.13 -12.25
N GLY A 18 -8.58 28.62 -12.21
CA GLY A 18 -7.46 28.09 -12.95
C GLY A 18 -7.22 26.60 -12.68
N ALA A 19 -7.25 25.84 -13.77
CA ALA A 19 -6.71 24.50 -13.82
C ALA A 19 -5.25 24.53 -13.35
N ASP A 20 -4.93 23.83 -12.27
CA ASP A 20 -3.60 23.25 -12.04
C ASP A 20 -3.53 22.27 -10.83
N GLY A 21 -4.67 21.75 -10.35
CA GLY A 21 -4.71 20.83 -9.20
C GLY A 21 -5.49 19.54 -9.47
N PRO A 22 -5.00 18.35 -9.04
CA PRO A 22 -5.75 17.09 -9.15
C PRO A 22 -7.03 17.06 -8.30
N SER A 23 -7.22 18.05 -7.42
CA SER A 23 -8.42 18.22 -6.60
C SER A 23 -9.64 18.69 -7.39
N ASP A 24 -9.43 19.40 -8.49
CA ASP A 24 -10.50 19.87 -9.39
C ASP A 24 -11.16 18.69 -10.14
N LEU A 25 -10.40 17.62 -10.36
CA LEU A 25 -10.91 16.35 -10.94
C LEU A 25 -11.75 15.53 -9.95
N LEU A 26 -11.83 15.94 -8.67
CA LEU A 26 -12.65 15.27 -7.65
C LEU A 26 -13.99 15.96 -7.42
N GLU A 27 -14.20 17.14 -8.02
CA GLU A 27 -15.48 17.81 -8.01
C GLU A 27 -16.28 17.32 -9.22
N THR A 28 -17.35 16.54 -8.99
CA THR A 28 -18.27 16.07 -10.03
C THR A 28 -19.34 17.16 -10.27
N PRO A 29 -19.19 18.07 -11.26
CA PRO A 29 -20.22 19.08 -11.55
C PRO A 29 -21.54 18.44 -12.00
N HIS A 30 -21.51 17.16 -12.39
CA HIS A 30 -22.66 16.37 -12.83
C HIS A 30 -23.26 15.49 -11.73
N SER A 31 -23.19 15.92 -10.47
CA SER A 31 -23.77 15.19 -9.32
C SER A 31 -25.28 14.94 -9.47
N ASP A 32 -25.98 15.77 -10.26
CA ASP A 32 -27.39 15.59 -10.60
C ASP A 32 -27.65 14.32 -11.45
N ALA A 33 -26.65 13.81 -12.15
CA ALA A 33 -26.74 12.54 -12.88
C ALA A 33 -26.82 11.31 -11.96
N LEU A 34 -26.58 11.48 -10.66
CA LEU A 34 -26.73 10.45 -9.64
C LEU A 34 -28.05 10.60 -8.85
N ALA A 35 -28.84 11.63 -9.11
CA ALA A 35 -30.09 11.87 -8.40
C ALA A 35 -31.21 11.04 -9.03
N PHE A 36 -31.46 9.87 -8.45
CA PHE A 36 -32.61 9.04 -8.82
C PHE A 36 -33.91 9.70 -8.38
N SER A 37 -34.93 9.65 -9.23
CA SER A 37 -36.31 9.89 -8.79
C SER A 37 -36.72 8.85 -7.74
N GLU A 38 -37.68 9.20 -6.88
CA GLU A 38 -38.19 8.26 -5.86
C GLU A 38 -38.66 6.93 -6.48
N THR A 39 -39.20 6.97 -7.69
CA THR A 39 -39.63 5.79 -8.45
C THR A 39 -38.47 4.94 -8.95
N GLU A 40 -37.38 5.56 -9.40
CA GLU A 40 -36.18 4.83 -9.84
C GLU A 40 -35.46 4.21 -8.66
N ALA A 41 -35.36 4.94 -7.54
CA ALA A 41 -34.78 4.42 -6.30
C ALA A 41 -35.56 3.20 -5.80
N LEU A 42 -36.89 3.27 -5.79
CA LEU A 42 -37.75 2.14 -5.42
C LEU A 42 -37.61 0.96 -6.39
N ALA A 43 -37.50 1.21 -7.69
CA ALA A 43 -37.29 0.17 -8.69
C ALA A 43 -35.95 -0.57 -8.48
N LEU A 44 -34.88 0.17 -8.16
CA LEU A 44 -33.58 -0.41 -7.83
C LEU A 44 -33.63 -1.23 -6.53
N GLU A 45 -34.29 -0.73 -5.50
CA GLU A 45 -34.47 -1.49 -4.25
C GLU A 45 -35.24 -2.80 -4.48
N LEU A 46 -36.31 -2.76 -5.27
CA LEU A 46 -37.07 -3.96 -5.63
C LEU A 46 -36.23 -4.93 -6.47
N TYR A 47 -35.35 -4.43 -7.35
CA TYR A 47 -34.43 -5.27 -8.11
C TYR A 47 -33.43 -5.99 -7.18
N ASP A 48 -32.86 -5.28 -6.21
CA ASP A 48 -31.95 -5.87 -5.22
C ASP A 48 -32.65 -6.91 -4.35
N GLN A 49 -33.87 -6.61 -3.89
CA GLN A 49 -34.71 -7.56 -3.15
C GLN A 49 -35.04 -8.80 -3.98
N LEU A 50 -35.38 -8.63 -5.27
CA LEU A 50 -35.65 -9.74 -6.17
C LEU A 50 -34.42 -10.62 -6.35
N ARG A 51 -33.24 -10.01 -6.49
CA ARG A 51 -31.97 -10.74 -6.65
C ARG A 51 -31.62 -11.56 -5.42
N GLU A 52 -31.84 -11.01 -4.24
CA GLU A 52 -31.67 -11.71 -2.96
C GLU A 52 -32.66 -12.88 -2.83
N LEU A 53 -33.92 -12.67 -3.18
CA LEU A 53 -34.93 -13.74 -3.15
C LEU A 53 -34.63 -14.87 -4.15
N GLU A 54 -34.13 -14.55 -5.35
CA GLU A 54 -33.66 -15.56 -6.31
C GLU A 54 -32.52 -16.41 -5.73
N LEU A 55 -31.58 -15.77 -5.03
CA LEU A 55 -30.49 -16.47 -4.37
C LEU A 55 -31.01 -17.37 -3.25
N GLN A 56 -31.87 -16.85 -2.37
CA GLN A 56 -32.49 -17.63 -1.29
C GLN A 56 -33.26 -18.83 -1.82
N LYS A 57 -34.03 -18.66 -2.90
CA LYS A 57 -34.74 -19.75 -3.57
C LYS A 57 -33.77 -20.80 -4.10
N SER A 58 -32.71 -20.39 -4.79
CA SER A 58 -31.71 -21.32 -5.33
C SER A 58 -31.01 -22.11 -4.21
N LEU A 59 -30.77 -21.48 -3.06
CA LEU A 59 -30.16 -22.09 -1.89
C LEU A 59 -31.13 -23.09 -1.24
N ALA A 60 -32.41 -22.74 -1.09
CA ALA A 60 -33.44 -23.63 -0.59
C ALA A 60 -33.65 -24.85 -1.50
N GLU A 61 -33.64 -24.66 -2.82
CA GLU A 61 -33.68 -25.76 -3.80
C GLU A 61 -32.46 -26.67 -3.69
N ALA A 62 -31.26 -26.11 -3.50
CA ALA A 62 -30.03 -26.88 -3.30
C ALA A 62 -30.04 -27.66 -1.97
N GLN A 63 -30.60 -27.10 -0.90
CA GLN A 63 -30.77 -27.79 0.39
C GLN A 63 -31.81 -28.92 0.30
N ASN A 64 -32.94 -28.68 -0.34
CA ASN A 64 -34.00 -29.67 -0.50
C ASN A 64 -33.60 -30.81 -1.47
N GLY A 65 -32.75 -30.52 -2.46
CA GLY A 65 -32.22 -31.52 -3.41
C GLY A 65 -31.07 -32.36 -2.86
N ARG A 66 -30.37 -31.91 -1.81
CA ARG A 66 -29.32 -32.67 -1.13
C ARG A 66 -29.91 -33.47 0.02
N HIS A 67 -30.35 -34.70 -0.27
CA HIS A 67 -30.52 -35.70 0.78
C HIS A 67 -29.14 -35.99 1.36
N ALA A 68 -28.89 -35.57 2.61
CA ALA A 68 -27.60 -35.79 3.26
C ALA A 68 -27.35 -37.31 3.37
N PRO A 69 -26.21 -37.83 2.89
CA PRO A 69 -25.83 -39.20 3.22
C PRO A 69 -25.66 -39.28 4.74
N ASP A 70 -26.13 -40.37 5.35
CA ASP A 70 -26.00 -40.61 6.78
C ASP A 70 -24.51 -40.57 7.18
N ALA A 71 -24.06 -39.44 7.71
CA ALA A 71 -22.66 -39.20 8.05
C ALA A 71 -22.14 -40.16 9.14
N SER A 72 -23.05 -40.87 9.83
CA SER A 72 -22.73 -41.94 10.78
C SER A 72 -22.29 -43.26 10.14
N ALA A 73 -22.42 -43.43 8.82
CA ALA A 73 -22.03 -44.66 8.12
C ALA A 73 -20.65 -44.59 7.42
N LEU A 74 -20.01 -43.41 7.42
CA LEU A 74 -18.74 -43.16 6.73
C LEU A 74 -17.56 -43.21 7.71
N SER A 75 -16.40 -43.71 7.26
CA SER A 75 -15.14 -43.60 8.02
C SER A 75 -14.65 -42.16 8.04
N ASP A 76 -13.88 -41.78 9.06
CA ASP A 76 -13.37 -40.42 9.24
C ASP A 76 -12.54 -39.93 8.03
N ASP A 77 -11.74 -40.83 7.43
CA ASP A 77 -10.99 -40.54 6.19
C ASP A 77 -11.90 -40.29 4.97
N ALA A 78 -13.02 -41.03 4.85
CA ALA A 78 -13.98 -40.84 3.76
C ALA A 78 -14.76 -39.52 3.94
N VAL A 79 -15.09 -39.16 5.19
CA VAL A 79 -15.71 -37.86 5.51
C VAL A 79 -14.76 -36.72 5.12
N GLN A 80 -13.46 -36.85 5.41
CA GLN A 80 -12.47 -35.83 5.05
C GLN A 80 -12.31 -35.69 3.53
N GLU A 81 -12.27 -36.78 2.78
CA GLU A 81 -12.22 -36.74 1.30
C GLU A 81 -13.50 -36.11 0.72
N HIS A 82 -14.67 -36.45 1.26
CA HIS A 82 -15.94 -35.84 0.88
C HIS A 82 -16.02 -34.34 1.23
N LEU A 83 -15.40 -33.90 2.32
CA LEU A 83 -15.32 -32.49 2.68
C LEU A 83 -14.43 -31.73 1.70
N VAL A 84 -13.24 -32.25 1.39
CA VAL A 84 -12.31 -31.61 0.44
C VAL A 84 -12.94 -31.49 -0.95
N THR A 85 -13.61 -32.54 -1.42
CA THR A 85 -14.33 -32.51 -2.70
C THR A 85 -15.49 -31.52 -2.68
N ALA A 86 -16.33 -31.53 -1.65
CA ALA A 86 -17.42 -30.57 -1.50
C ALA A 86 -16.94 -29.11 -1.40
N GLN A 87 -15.83 -28.86 -0.71
CA GLN A 87 -15.22 -27.53 -0.62
C GLN A 87 -14.71 -27.06 -1.98
N ARG A 88 -14.08 -27.94 -2.74
CA ARG A 88 -13.63 -27.64 -4.10
C ARG A 88 -14.81 -27.33 -5.03
N GLU A 89 -15.86 -28.14 -4.98
CA GLU A 89 -17.10 -27.92 -5.75
C GLU A 89 -17.78 -26.60 -5.38
N LEU A 90 -17.83 -26.25 -4.08
CA LEU A 90 -18.37 -24.98 -3.62
C LEU A 90 -17.55 -23.79 -4.14
N MET A 91 -16.22 -23.87 -4.07
CA MET A 91 -15.33 -22.83 -4.59
C MET A 91 -15.50 -22.65 -6.09
N GLU A 92 -15.62 -23.76 -6.85
CA GLU A 92 -15.87 -23.72 -8.29
C GLU A 92 -17.25 -23.13 -8.62
N ALA A 93 -18.30 -23.52 -7.89
CA ALA A 93 -19.64 -22.97 -8.06
C ALA A 93 -19.68 -21.47 -7.75
N LYS A 94 -19.00 -21.03 -6.69
CA LYS A 94 -18.89 -19.61 -6.33
C LYS A 94 -18.19 -18.81 -7.43
N ALA A 95 -17.06 -19.30 -7.92
CA ALA A 95 -16.35 -18.65 -9.03
C ALA A 95 -17.21 -18.56 -10.29
N LYS A 96 -17.94 -19.64 -10.65
CA LYS A 96 -18.86 -19.64 -11.79
C LYS A 96 -20.00 -18.63 -11.62
N PHE A 97 -20.59 -18.54 -10.42
CA PHE A 97 -21.65 -17.58 -10.12
C PHE A 97 -21.14 -16.14 -10.24
N GLU A 98 -19.98 -15.84 -9.65
CA GLU A 98 -19.37 -14.51 -9.70
C GLU A 98 -19.06 -14.08 -11.14
N ILE A 99 -18.48 -14.98 -11.94
CA ILE A 99 -18.20 -14.74 -13.36
C ILE A 99 -19.50 -14.50 -14.13
N ARG A 100 -20.54 -15.33 -13.93
CA ARG A 100 -21.84 -15.16 -14.59
C ARG A 100 -22.47 -13.81 -14.22
N ASN A 101 -22.43 -13.43 -12.95
CA ASN A 101 -22.99 -12.16 -12.47
C ASN A 101 -22.23 -10.97 -13.09
N ARG A 102 -20.89 -11.05 -13.14
CA ARG A 102 -20.05 -10.02 -13.78
C ARG A 102 -20.33 -9.89 -15.28
N ILE A 103 -20.47 -11.01 -15.99
CA ILE A 103 -20.83 -11.00 -17.41
C ILE A 103 -22.20 -10.36 -17.62
N SER A 104 -23.20 -10.75 -16.82
CA SER A 104 -24.57 -10.22 -16.93
C SER A 104 -24.59 -8.72 -16.67
N HIS A 105 -23.90 -8.27 -15.62
CA HIS A 105 -23.76 -6.85 -15.31
C HIS A 105 -23.05 -6.08 -16.44
N ASN A 106 -21.93 -6.59 -16.95
CA ASN A 106 -21.22 -5.94 -18.06
C ASN A 106 -22.07 -5.83 -19.32
N VAL A 107 -22.86 -6.86 -19.65
CA VAL A 107 -23.77 -6.83 -20.81
C VAL A 107 -24.86 -5.77 -20.62
N LEU A 108 -25.44 -5.68 -19.42
CA LEU A 108 -26.46 -4.67 -19.09
C LEU A 108 -25.92 -3.24 -19.15
N MET A 109 -24.67 -3.03 -18.71
CA MET A 109 -24.04 -1.70 -18.74
C MET A 109 -23.54 -1.30 -20.13
N MET A 110 -23.24 -2.25 -21.01
CA MET A 110 -22.62 -1.96 -22.31
C MET A 110 -23.59 -1.29 -23.28
N ASP A 111 -24.89 -1.65 -23.27
CA ASP A 111 -25.88 -1.05 -24.18
C ASP A 111 -26.09 0.46 -23.90
N PRO A 112 -26.37 0.90 -22.65
CA PRO A 112 -26.45 2.33 -22.33
C PRO A 112 -25.15 3.08 -22.61
N VAL A 113 -23.99 2.47 -22.33
CA VAL A 113 -22.67 3.06 -22.59
C VAL A 113 -22.43 3.29 -24.09
N LEU A 114 -22.73 2.30 -24.93
CA LEU A 114 -22.56 2.42 -26.38
C LEU A 114 -23.47 3.51 -26.94
N LYS A 115 -24.72 3.59 -26.48
CA LYS A 115 -25.66 4.61 -26.92
C LYS A 115 -25.28 6.01 -26.43
N ALA A 116 -24.78 6.13 -25.19
CA ALA A 116 -24.26 7.39 -24.65
C ALA A 116 -23.10 7.95 -25.49
N VAL A 117 -22.19 7.08 -25.95
CA VAL A 117 -21.02 7.47 -26.75
C VAL A 117 -21.37 7.70 -28.23
N HIS A 118 -22.21 6.86 -28.83
CA HIS A 118 -22.45 6.88 -30.27
C HIS A 118 -23.67 7.68 -30.71
N GLY A 119 -24.55 8.10 -29.79
CA GLY A 119 -25.60 9.10 -30.02
C GLY A 119 -26.41 8.90 -31.31
N GLY A 120 -27.39 8.00 -31.28
CA GLY A 120 -28.36 7.80 -32.36
C GLY A 120 -29.67 8.58 -32.15
N GLU A 121 -30.57 8.53 -33.14
CA GLU A 121 -31.95 9.06 -32.99
C GLU A 121 -32.74 8.31 -31.90
N ASP A 122 -32.40 7.04 -31.65
CA ASP A 122 -33.04 6.18 -30.63
C ASP A 122 -32.42 6.32 -29.22
N THR A 123 -31.45 7.22 -29.01
CA THR A 123 -30.79 7.37 -27.70
C THR A 123 -31.67 8.18 -26.75
N ASP A 124 -32.04 7.56 -25.64
CA ASP A 124 -32.91 8.16 -24.62
C ASP A 124 -32.19 9.25 -23.83
N PHE A 125 -32.94 10.16 -23.21
CA PHE A 125 -32.39 11.27 -22.42
C PHE A 125 -31.51 10.76 -21.27
N ALA A 126 -31.94 9.68 -20.60
CA ALA A 126 -31.19 9.03 -19.53
C ALA A 126 -29.82 8.51 -20.01
N GLU A 127 -29.75 7.97 -21.23
CA GLU A 127 -28.50 7.46 -21.80
C GLU A 127 -27.54 8.61 -22.17
N LYS A 128 -28.06 9.72 -22.70
CA LYS A 128 -27.24 10.92 -23.00
C LYS A 128 -26.67 11.56 -21.74
N HIS A 129 -27.38 11.46 -20.63
CA HIS A 129 -26.97 12.03 -19.35
C HIS A 129 -25.75 11.32 -18.73
N ILE A 130 -25.44 10.09 -19.15
CA ILE A 130 -24.31 9.31 -18.65
C ILE A 130 -22.98 9.75 -19.28
N LEU A 131 -23.01 10.39 -20.45
CA LEU A 131 -21.81 10.74 -21.21
C LEU A 131 -20.79 11.60 -20.42
N PRO A 132 -21.19 12.68 -19.71
CA PRO A 132 -20.25 13.48 -18.93
C PRO A 132 -19.56 12.66 -17.82
N LEU A 133 -20.29 11.79 -17.13
CA LEU A 133 -19.73 10.89 -16.10
C LEU A 133 -18.72 9.90 -16.70
N MET A 134 -18.97 9.41 -17.92
CA MET A 134 -18.01 8.57 -18.62
C MET A 134 -16.73 9.33 -18.96
N THR A 135 -16.84 10.56 -19.47
CA THR A 135 -15.66 11.37 -19.78
C THR A 135 -14.83 11.65 -18.53
N GLU A 136 -15.48 11.95 -17.41
CA GLU A 136 -14.82 12.16 -16.13
C GLU A 136 -14.09 10.89 -15.66
N LYS A 137 -14.80 9.75 -15.65
CA LYS A 137 -14.21 8.44 -15.32
C LYS A 137 -13.00 8.12 -16.19
N ASP A 138 -13.05 8.40 -17.49
CA ASP A 138 -11.94 8.15 -18.41
C ASP A 138 -10.75 9.09 -18.13
N THR A 139 -10.99 10.37 -17.83
CA THR A 139 -9.94 11.30 -17.41
C THR A 139 -9.27 10.88 -16.09
N LEU A 140 -10.07 10.49 -15.09
CA LEU A 140 -9.59 9.95 -13.82
C LEU A 140 -8.78 8.66 -14.02
N SER A 141 -9.24 7.77 -14.90
CA SER A 141 -8.54 6.53 -15.23
C SER A 141 -7.19 6.81 -15.89
N MET A 142 -7.12 7.80 -16.78
CA MET A 142 -5.88 8.24 -17.41
C MET A 142 -4.89 8.84 -16.39
N VAL A 143 -5.37 9.71 -15.50
CA VAL A 143 -4.55 10.30 -14.44
C VAL A 143 -4.05 9.23 -13.48
N HIS A 144 -4.94 8.34 -13.03
CA HIS A 144 -4.60 7.21 -12.16
C HIS A 144 -3.54 6.29 -12.79
N SER A 145 -3.69 5.97 -14.09
CA SER A 145 -2.68 5.20 -14.82
C SER A 145 -1.33 5.93 -14.82
N SER A 146 -1.31 7.22 -15.11
CA SER A 146 -0.08 8.03 -15.12
C SER A 146 0.60 8.08 -13.75
N LEU A 147 -0.17 8.22 -12.67
CA LEU A 147 0.33 8.24 -11.29
C LEU A 147 0.86 6.86 -10.90
N THR A 148 0.16 5.79 -11.27
CA THR A 148 0.59 4.41 -11.03
C THR A 148 1.92 4.11 -11.73
N THR A 149 2.09 4.55 -12.98
CA THR A 149 3.36 4.40 -13.70
C THR A 149 4.48 5.21 -13.06
N LYS A 150 4.21 6.45 -12.64
CA LYS A 150 5.20 7.28 -11.90
C LYS A 150 5.59 6.62 -10.58
N LEU A 151 4.62 6.12 -9.81
CA LEU A 151 4.86 5.41 -8.55
C LEU A 151 5.74 4.19 -8.80
N ALA A 152 5.38 3.34 -9.77
CA ALA A 152 6.16 2.15 -10.11
C ALA A 152 7.60 2.50 -10.51
N SER A 153 7.80 3.58 -11.29
CA SER A 153 9.12 4.08 -11.64
C SER A 153 9.90 4.55 -10.42
N ILE A 154 9.28 5.32 -9.52
CA ILE A 154 9.93 5.82 -8.31
C ILE A 154 10.33 4.66 -7.40
N THR A 155 9.43 3.71 -7.16
CA THR A 155 9.71 2.51 -6.36
C THR A 155 10.86 1.71 -6.95
N HIS A 156 10.92 1.58 -8.28
CA HIS A 156 12.04 0.92 -8.94
C HIS A 156 13.36 1.67 -8.74
N THR A 157 13.37 2.99 -8.96
CA THR A 157 14.58 3.80 -8.74
C THR A 157 15.04 3.78 -7.28
N LEU A 158 14.10 3.83 -6.33
CA LEU A 158 14.38 3.74 -4.90
C LEU A 158 15.07 2.42 -4.58
N SER A 159 14.50 1.30 -5.03
CA SER A 159 15.07 -0.03 -4.82
C SER A 159 16.49 -0.16 -5.40
N VAL A 160 16.74 0.40 -6.59
CA VAL A 160 18.09 0.41 -7.20
C VAL A 160 19.06 1.27 -6.38
N THR A 161 18.62 2.45 -5.91
CA THR A 161 19.47 3.33 -5.09
C THR A 161 19.75 2.74 -3.70
N GLU A 162 18.78 2.07 -3.09
CA GLU A 162 18.96 1.36 -1.82
C GLU A 162 19.98 0.23 -1.97
N GLN A 163 19.89 -0.56 -3.04
CA GLN A 163 20.87 -1.58 -3.33
C GLN A 163 22.28 -0.99 -3.51
N GLY A 164 22.40 0.09 -4.29
CA GLY A 164 23.67 0.79 -4.46
C GLY A 164 24.23 1.36 -3.15
N ASN A 165 23.37 1.85 -2.25
CA ASN A 165 23.75 2.33 -0.94
C ASN A 165 24.25 1.17 -0.04
N ILE A 166 23.57 0.03 -0.04
CA ILE A 166 24.01 -1.17 0.68
C ILE A 166 25.40 -1.61 0.21
N ASP A 167 25.63 -1.63 -1.09
CA ASP A 167 26.92 -2.04 -1.67
C ASP A 167 28.03 -1.03 -1.37
N ALA A 168 27.75 0.28 -1.46
CA ALA A 168 28.68 1.33 -1.07
C ALA A 168 29.03 1.27 0.42
N ASN A 169 28.05 1.05 1.29
CA ASN A 169 28.28 0.86 2.73
C ASN A 169 29.12 -0.38 3.02
N ARG A 170 28.94 -1.47 2.25
CA ARG A 170 29.78 -2.67 2.38
C ARG A 170 31.23 -2.35 2.02
N ALA A 171 31.47 -1.66 0.90
CA ALA A 171 32.80 -1.24 0.47
C ALA A 171 33.45 -0.28 1.48
N ASN A 172 32.70 0.69 2.01
CA ASN A 172 33.20 1.61 3.03
C ASN A 172 33.62 0.89 4.31
N ARG A 173 32.86 -0.13 4.75
CA ARG A 173 33.25 -0.96 5.90
C ARG A 173 34.53 -1.75 5.64
N GLU A 174 34.66 -2.34 4.45
CA GLU A 174 35.87 -3.07 4.06
C GLU A 174 37.09 -2.15 3.99
N LEU A 175 36.95 -0.97 3.38
CA LEU A 175 38.02 0.02 3.31
C LEU A 175 38.40 0.57 4.70
N SER A 176 37.41 0.79 5.57
CA SER A 176 37.68 1.24 6.95
C SER A 176 38.43 0.17 7.73
N ARG A 177 38.09 -1.10 7.54
CA ARG A 177 38.82 -2.22 8.13
C ARG A 177 40.26 -2.29 7.64
N THR A 178 40.51 -2.18 6.33
CA THR A 178 41.88 -2.20 5.82
C THR A 178 42.68 -0.98 6.29
N LEU A 179 42.07 0.20 6.36
CA LEU A 179 42.71 1.39 6.93
C LEU A 179 43.08 1.21 8.40
N LEU A 180 42.23 0.56 9.20
CA LEU A 180 42.54 0.23 10.59
C LEU A 180 43.70 -0.77 10.68
N GLU A 181 43.68 -1.83 9.88
CA GLU A 181 44.77 -2.82 9.82
C GLU A 181 46.11 -2.15 9.42
N LEU A 182 46.12 -1.30 8.39
CA LEU A 182 47.32 -0.54 8.01
C LEU A 182 47.77 0.44 9.09
N ALA A 183 46.83 1.11 9.78
CA ALA A 183 47.17 2.01 10.88
C ALA A 183 47.79 1.25 12.06
N GLU A 184 47.30 0.04 12.35
CA GLU A 184 47.89 -0.85 13.37
C GLU A 184 49.28 -1.34 12.96
N GLU A 185 49.48 -1.74 11.70
CA GLU A 185 50.80 -2.12 11.18
C GLU A 185 51.80 -0.96 11.24
N MET A 186 51.40 0.24 10.81
CA MET A 186 52.25 1.44 10.88
C MET A 186 52.58 1.79 12.33
N LYS A 187 51.62 1.65 13.25
CA LYS A 187 51.85 1.85 14.68
C LYS A 187 52.85 0.84 15.22
N ALA A 188 52.69 -0.45 14.92
CA ALA A 188 53.61 -1.51 15.33
C ALA A 188 55.04 -1.25 14.81
N GLN A 189 55.18 -0.93 13.52
CA GLN A 189 56.46 -0.56 12.91
C GLN A 189 57.09 0.65 13.58
N SER A 190 56.29 1.68 13.90
CA SER A 190 56.79 2.87 14.59
C SER A 190 57.30 2.56 16.00
N THR A 191 56.67 1.63 16.73
CA THR A 191 57.12 1.22 18.06
C THR A 191 58.37 0.35 18.05
N GLU A 192 58.53 -0.49 17.02
CA GLU A 192 59.70 -1.36 16.85
C GLU A 192 60.95 -0.58 16.37
N HIS A 193 60.77 0.48 15.59
CA HIS A 193 61.88 1.26 15.03
C HIS A 193 62.47 2.33 15.97
N ILE A 194 61.86 2.57 17.14
CA ILE A 194 62.43 3.46 18.16
C ILE A 194 63.64 2.77 18.78
N GLN A 195 64.86 3.19 18.47
CA GLN A 195 66.09 2.61 19.01
C GLN A 195 66.37 3.04 20.47
N ASP A 196 65.80 4.17 20.90
CA ASP A 196 65.98 4.73 22.25
C ASP A 196 64.97 4.18 23.26
N ALA A 197 65.47 3.47 24.28
CA ALA A 197 64.64 2.85 25.33
C ALA A 197 63.77 3.85 26.11
N ARG A 198 64.26 5.07 26.36
CA ARG A 198 63.50 6.13 27.05
C ARG A 198 62.29 6.64 26.25
N LEU A 199 62.39 6.66 24.92
CA LEU A 199 61.29 7.11 24.06
C LEU A 199 60.21 6.04 23.97
N ARG A 200 60.57 4.74 24.01
CA ARG A 200 59.57 3.65 24.10
C ARG A 200 58.77 3.71 25.40
N ASP A 201 59.42 3.88 26.53
CA ASP A 201 58.74 3.96 27.84
C ASP A 201 57.77 5.16 27.91
N GLN A 202 58.11 6.28 27.27
CA GLN A 202 57.22 7.45 27.16
C GLN A 202 56.04 7.22 26.22
N VAL A 203 56.23 6.51 25.11
CA VAL A 203 55.12 6.13 24.22
C VAL A 203 54.18 5.15 24.91
N GLU A 204 54.71 4.16 25.63
CA GLU A 204 53.90 3.18 26.37
C GLU A 204 53.10 3.83 27.51
N SER A 205 53.66 4.81 28.22
CA SER A 205 52.93 5.54 29.26
C SER A 205 51.80 6.39 28.69
N VAL A 206 52.05 7.11 27.59
CA VAL A 206 51.02 7.90 26.90
C VAL A 206 49.91 7.00 26.33
N GLU A 207 50.24 5.80 25.86
CA GLU A 207 49.23 4.82 25.43
C GLU A 207 48.36 4.31 26.58
N LYS A 208 48.95 4.05 27.74
CA LYS A 208 48.19 3.66 28.95
C LYS A 208 47.23 4.77 29.37
N ASP A 209 47.68 6.02 29.32
CA ASP A 209 46.87 7.19 29.63
C ASP A 209 45.73 7.39 28.62
N LEU A 210 46.00 7.19 27.32
CA LEU A 210 44.98 7.26 26.27
C LEU A 210 43.91 6.15 26.43
N ARG A 211 44.32 4.92 26.74
CA ARG A 211 43.39 3.82 27.05
C ARG A 211 42.54 4.14 28.28
N GLN A 212 43.13 4.73 29.30
CA GLN A 212 42.40 5.14 30.49
C GLN A 212 41.40 6.27 30.18
N SER A 213 41.78 7.25 29.36
CA SER A 213 40.91 8.33 28.91
C SER A 213 39.72 7.81 28.08
N ARG A 214 39.97 6.92 27.11
CA ARG A 214 38.91 6.27 26.32
C ARG A 214 37.92 5.48 27.18
N ARG A 215 38.41 4.74 28.18
CA ARG A 215 37.53 4.03 29.14
C ARG A 215 36.66 5.01 29.91
N ARG A 216 37.21 6.13 30.38
CA ARG A 216 36.45 7.19 31.07
C ARG A 216 35.40 7.82 30.15
N MET A 217 35.75 8.10 28.89
CA MET A 217 34.82 8.60 27.88
C MET A 217 33.66 7.63 27.65
N ARG A 218 33.92 6.32 27.50
CA ARG A 218 32.89 5.29 27.31
C ARG A 218 31.96 5.20 28.52
N THR A 219 32.51 5.26 29.74
CA THR A 219 31.68 5.31 30.95
C THR A 219 30.83 6.58 31.04
N LEU A 220 31.37 7.74 30.65
CA LEU A 220 30.61 8.99 30.64
C LEU A 220 29.50 8.98 29.58
N LYS A 221 29.78 8.48 28.36
CA LYS A 221 28.77 8.32 27.30
C LYS A 221 27.64 7.38 27.75
N GLY A 222 27.98 6.25 28.36
CA GLY A 222 26.99 5.31 28.90
C GLY A 222 26.11 5.91 30.00
N ILE A 223 26.70 6.66 30.93
CA ILE A 223 25.94 7.37 31.99
C ILE A 223 25.02 8.43 31.38
N LEU A 224 25.52 9.20 30.42
CA LEU A 224 24.78 10.31 29.82
C LEU A 224 23.62 9.81 28.93
N SER A 225 23.84 8.72 28.18
CA SER A 225 22.78 8.02 27.44
C SER A 225 21.71 7.46 28.39
N ALA A 226 22.11 6.77 29.47
CA ALA A 226 21.18 6.28 30.48
C ALA A 226 20.39 7.41 31.18
N MET A 227 21.01 8.56 31.41
CA MET A 227 20.35 9.75 31.96
C MET A 227 19.33 10.34 30.99
N ILE A 228 19.68 10.47 29.70
CA ILE A 228 18.76 11.00 28.67
C ILE A 228 17.56 10.08 28.50
N VAL A 229 17.78 8.77 28.36
CA VAL A 229 16.71 7.77 28.23
C VAL A 229 15.85 7.72 29.50
N GLY A 230 16.48 7.76 30.69
CA GLY A 230 15.79 7.73 31.98
C GLY A 230 15.04 9.01 32.35
N SER A 231 15.36 10.15 31.71
CA SER A 231 14.72 11.44 31.96
C SER A 231 13.32 11.60 31.34
N GLY A 232 12.93 10.70 30.42
CA GLY A 232 11.65 10.77 29.72
C GLY A 232 11.59 11.86 28.63
N LEU A 233 12.71 12.50 28.30
CA LEU A 233 12.81 13.40 27.14
C LEU A 233 12.59 12.63 25.84
N ASN A 234 11.91 13.22 24.86
CA ASN A 234 11.72 12.62 23.54
C ASN A 234 12.99 12.73 22.68
N TRP A 235 14.01 11.99 23.07
CA TRP A 235 15.33 11.97 22.42
C TRP A 235 15.31 11.40 21.00
N ALA A 236 14.27 10.66 20.60
CA ALA A 236 14.15 10.10 19.26
C ALA A 236 13.76 11.14 18.19
N ALA A 237 13.16 12.27 18.61
CA ALA A 237 12.74 13.35 17.71
C ALA A 237 13.81 14.43 17.51
N ASP A 238 14.84 14.47 18.39
CA ASP A 238 15.95 15.42 18.31
C ASP A 238 17.20 14.70 17.78
N GLU A 239 17.72 15.16 16.66
CA GLU A 239 18.90 14.59 15.99
C GLU A 239 20.10 14.49 16.93
N VAL A 240 20.33 15.52 17.75
CA VAL A 240 21.50 15.63 18.62
C VAL A 240 21.40 14.64 19.77
N LEU A 241 20.22 14.48 20.34
CA LEU A 241 19.98 13.52 21.42
C LEU A 241 19.96 12.09 20.89
N ARG A 242 19.46 11.89 19.68
CA ARG A 242 19.46 10.61 19.01
C ARG A 242 20.87 10.12 18.71
N GLU A 243 21.75 10.97 18.20
CA GLU A 243 23.17 10.65 17.98
C GLU A 243 23.91 10.36 19.30
N LEU A 244 23.57 11.08 20.37
CA LEU A 244 24.20 10.91 21.68
C LEU A 244 23.77 9.62 22.40
N VAL A 245 22.54 9.16 22.14
CA VAL A 245 21.96 7.95 22.72
C VAL A 245 22.24 6.71 21.88
N MET A 246 22.19 6.82 20.55
CA MET A 246 22.51 5.70 19.66
C MET A 246 24.03 5.47 19.66
N ASP A 247 24.42 4.29 20.16
CA ASP A 247 25.77 3.80 20.01
C ASP A 247 25.88 3.19 18.60
N ASP A 248 26.25 4.00 17.61
CA ASP A 248 26.69 3.50 16.32
C ASP A 248 28.02 2.76 16.57
N GLY A 249 27.88 1.49 16.94
CA GLY A 249 28.93 0.71 17.57
C GLY A 249 30.21 0.62 16.75
N GLU A 250 31.31 1.09 17.35
CA GLU A 250 32.61 0.42 17.31
C GLU A 250 32.60 -0.78 18.28
N ASP A 251 31.66 -1.71 18.09
CA ASP A 251 31.70 -3.03 18.70
C ASP A 251 31.70 -4.07 17.57
N GLY A 252 32.91 -4.27 17.04
CA GLY A 252 33.29 -5.17 15.96
C GLY A 252 34.76 -4.99 15.63
#